data_AF-A0A959HYW0-F1
#
_entry.id   AF-A0A959HYW0-F1
#
_cell.length_a   1.000
_cell.length_b   1.000
_cell.length_c   1.000
_cell.angle_alpha   90.00
_cell.angle_beta   90.00
_cell.angle_gamma   90.00
#
_symmetry.space_group_name_H-M   'P 1'
#
loop_
_entity.id
_entity.type
_entity.pdbx_description
1 polymer ?
#
loop_
_entity_poly.entity_id
_entity_poly.type
_entity_poly.pdbx_seq_one_letter_code
_entity_poly.pdbx_strand_id
1 'polypeptide(L)'
;MVKLRSLLVSMVLVAVAGCKIDSLQDTIVIADVEKEFKIDYWEELSPTKRGLVFQLETIKDGNCLNSTINYQFIVAGTKISLSLDDILTPADCVPGIAPAVATAKSGFLAYPTYDLTIDLKNTVVNKGALTANSDNYRITMQTEAGLDFVNKKLNRIPDNTFWGYVAYPDGQTALTDEWLGSVTGIAEAVSAKEGYYGHFTINNNTPQKIFLRNEPENTAFQAFFLKLNGTEFDLKSKVASFQNAHTAPVQLKVYTAWGEVL
;
A
#
# COMPACT_ATOMS: atom_id res chain seq x y z
N MET A 1 -73.19 -1.35 64.60
CA MET A 1 -72.65 -2.49 63.82
C MET A 1 -72.32 -2.01 62.42
N VAL A 2 -71.14 -2.43 61.93
CA VAL A 2 -70.62 -2.29 60.56
C VAL A 2 -70.32 -0.86 60.08
N LYS A 3 -69.25 -0.29 60.65
CA LYS A 3 -68.42 0.74 60.00
C LYS A 3 -67.29 0.02 59.24
N LEU A 4 -66.86 0.62 58.14
CA LEU A 4 -65.49 0.54 57.63
C LEU A 4 -65.04 -0.77 56.96
N ARG A 5 -65.63 -1.17 55.82
CA ARG A 5 -65.01 -2.23 54.99
C ARG A 5 -65.07 -2.08 53.46
N SER A 6 -65.64 -1.02 52.91
CA SER A 6 -65.88 -0.95 51.45
C SER A 6 -65.17 0.20 50.73
N LEU A 7 -63.99 0.61 51.21
CA LEU A 7 -63.26 1.74 50.63
C LEU A 7 -61.74 1.51 50.64
N LEU A 8 -61.31 0.31 50.29
CA LEU A 8 -59.88 -0.04 50.26
C LEU A 8 -59.59 -1.25 49.35
N VAL A 9 -60.23 -1.33 48.17
CA VAL A 9 -59.89 -2.37 47.17
C VAL A 9 -59.80 -1.83 45.72
N SER A 10 -60.29 -0.62 45.43
CA SER A 10 -60.30 -0.10 44.05
C SER A 10 -59.10 0.80 43.69
N MET A 11 -58.02 0.83 44.48
CA MET A 11 -56.87 1.73 44.25
C MET A 11 -55.53 0.98 44.39
N VAL A 12 -55.41 -0.22 43.83
CA VAL A 12 -54.13 -0.97 43.75
C VAL A 12 -53.92 -1.62 42.36
N LEU A 13 -54.76 -1.32 41.36
CA LEU A 13 -54.70 -1.99 40.04
C LEU A 13 -54.32 -1.10 38.85
N VAL A 14 -53.71 0.06 39.07
CA VAL A 14 -53.29 0.99 37.98
C VAL A 14 -51.81 1.42 38.11
N ALA A 15 -50.93 0.56 38.63
CA ALA A 15 -49.50 0.85 38.77
C ALA A 15 -48.59 -0.11 37.98
N VAL A 16 -49.11 -0.74 36.92
CA VAL A 16 -48.32 -1.57 35.99
C VAL A 16 -48.68 -1.26 34.54
N ALA A 17 -48.79 0.02 34.21
CA ALA A 17 -48.49 0.46 32.85
C ALA A 17 -46.97 0.58 32.76
N GLY A 18 -46.30 -0.56 32.58
CA GLY A 18 -44.88 -0.59 32.28
C GLY A 18 -44.64 0.22 31.02
N CYS A 19 -43.88 1.31 31.14
CA CYS A 19 -43.28 1.95 29.98
C CYS A 19 -42.47 0.87 29.25
N LYS A 20 -42.92 0.49 28.06
CA LYS A 20 -42.02 -0.07 27.07
C LYS A 20 -40.99 1.02 26.80
N ILE A 21 -39.84 0.90 27.44
CA ILE A 21 -38.62 1.51 26.92
C ILE A 21 -38.37 0.71 25.64
N ASP A 22 -38.97 1.17 24.55
CA ASP A 22 -38.46 0.84 23.24
C ASP A 22 -37.00 1.22 23.30
N SER A 23 -36.14 0.20 23.21
CA SER A 23 -34.72 0.40 23.03
C SER A 23 -34.60 1.37 21.88
N LEU A 24 -34.22 2.62 22.19
CA LEU A 24 -33.60 3.48 21.23
C LEU A 24 -32.39 2.67 20.78
N GLN A 25 -32.55 1.95 19.67
CA GLN A 25 -31.44 1.62 18.81
C GLN A 25 -30.90 2.99 18.45
N ASP A 26 -29.96 3.48 19.27
CA ASP A 26 -29.04 4.52 18.88
C ASP A 26 -28.48 4.00 17.57
N THR A 27 -29.08 4.51 16.49
CA THR A 27 -28.59 4.29 15.16
C THR A 27 -27.19 4.87 15.26
N ILE A 28 -26.18 4.00 15.23
CA ILE A 28 -24.79 4.44 15.15
C ILE A 28 -24.74 5.18 13.83
N VAL A 29 -24.95 6.48 13.89
CA VAL A 29 -24.69 7.38 12.77
C VAL A 29 -23.19 7.30 12.64
N ILE A 30 -22.73 6.43 11.74
CA ILE A 30 -21.37 6.50 11.23
C ILE A 30 -21.34 7.86 10.56
N ALA A 31 -20.85 8.87 11.28
CA ALA A 31 -20.62 10.18 10.71
C ALA A 31 -19.75 9.95 9.47
N ASP A 32 -20.25 10.38 8.31
CA ASP A 32 -19.51 10.28 7.07
C ASP A 32 -18.36 11.29 7.14
N VAL A 33 -17.21 10.81 7.62
CA VAL A 33 -15.99 11.60 7.73
C VAL A 33 -15.38 11.68 6.34
N GLU A 34 -15.36 12.88 5.77
CA GLU A 34 -14.71 13.17 4.48
C GLU A 34 -13.28 12.60 4.48
N LYS A 35 -12.87 12.02 3.36
CA LYS A 35 -11.52 11.48 3.20
C LYS A 35 -10.50 12.62 3.22
N GLU A 36 -9.48 12.51 4.07
CA GLU A 36 -8.43 13.52 4.22
C GLU A 36 -7.05 13.02 3.77
N PHE A 37 -6.78 11.73 3.93
CA PHE A 37 -5.48 11.13 3.65
C PHE A 37 -5.59 9.95 2.70
N LYS A 38 -4.66 9.86 1.75
CA LYS A 38 -4.40 8.65 0.97
C LYS A 38 -3.30 7.83 1.65
N ILE A 39 -3.50 6.52 1.65
CA ILE A 39 -2.51 5.54 2.10
C ILE A 39 -2.26 4.55 0.96
N ASP A 40 -1.00 4.41 0.57
CA ASP A 40 -0.53 3.34 -0.30
C ASP A 40 0.57 2.52 0.38
N TYR A 41 0.89 1.38 -0.21
CA TYR A 41 1.92 0.48 0.28
C TYR A 41 3.06 0.34 -0.70
N TRP A 42 4.25 0.18 -0.13
CA TRP A 42 5.47 -0.06 -0.88
C TRP A 42 6.31 -1.10 -0.16
N GLU A 43 7.02 -1.94 -0.92
CA GLU A 43 8.06 -2.79 -0.35
C GLU A 43 9.40 -2.07 -0.51
N GLU A 44 9.99 -1.63 0.60
CA GLU A 44 11.39 -1.18 0.62
C GLU A 44 12.27 -2.40 0.33
N LEU A 45 13.05 -2.31 -0.74
CA LEU A 45 13.99 -3.35 -1.15
C LEU A 45 15.41 -2.82 -0.99
N SER A 46 16.28 -3.64 -0.41
CA SER A 46 17.71 -3.37 -0.34
C SER A 46 18.47 -4.69 -0.22
N PRO A 47 19.80 -4.69 -0.46
CA PRO A 47 20.61 -5.92 -0.44
C PRO A 47 20.51 -6.73 0.86
N THR A 48 20.18 -6.06 1.98
CA THR A 48 20.20 -6.69 3.32
C THR A 48 18.84 -6.70 4.01
N LYS A 49 17.83 -5.98 3.51
CA LYS A 49 16.52 -5.87 4.15
C LYS A 49 15.40 -5.65 3.14
N ARG A 50 14.26 -6.26 3.44
CA ARG A 50 12.96 -5.98 2.83
C ARG A 50 11.99 -5.58 3.92
N GLY A 51 11.15 -4.58 3.67
CA GLY A 51 10.20 -4.10 4.67
C GLY A 51 8.97 -3.45 4.05
N LEU A 52 7.84 -3.56 4.73
CA LEU A 52 6.63 -2.84 4.33
C LEU A 52 6.78 -1.35 4.71
N VAL A 53 6.32 -0.52 3.80
CA VAL A 53 6.31 0.93 3.94
C VAL A 53 4.91 1.44 3.64
N PHE A 54 4.40 2.29 4.52
CA PHE A 54 3.17 3.04 4.33
C PHE A 54 3.54 4.39 3.71
N GLN A 55 3.06 4.65 2.51
CA GLN A 55 3.17 5.94 1.84
C GLN A 55 1.92 6.75 2.17
N LEU A 56 2.13 7.92 2.75
CA LEU A 56 1.07 8.78 3.27
C LEU A 56 1.04 10.05 2.46
N GLU A 57 -0.15 10.48 2.04
CA GLU A 57 -0.36 11.67 1.23
C GLU A 57 -1.66 12.36 1.65
N THR A 58 -1.72 13.69 1.67
CA THR A 58 -3.00 14.40 1.82
C THR A 58 -3.81 14.35 0.53
N ILE A 59 -5.13 14.25 0.62
CA ILE A 59 -5.99 14.31 -0.58
C ILE A 59 -6.02 15.72 -1.17
N LYS A 60 -6.01 16.75 -0.30
CA LYS A 60 -5.98 18.15 -0.71
C LYS A 60 -4.54 18.63 -0.80
N ASP A 61 -4.26 19.38 -1.86
CA ASP A 61 -2.97 20.05 -2.04
C ASP A 61 -2.82 21.25 -1.11
N GLY A 62 -1.59 21.51 -0.69
CA GLY A 62 -1.17 22.74 -0.03
C GLY A 62 -0.34 23.62 -0.97
N ASN A 63 0.06 24.80 -0.48
CA ASN A 63 0.85 25.78 -1.23
C ASN A 63 2.38 25.64 -1.01
N CYS A 64 2.83 24.45 -0.61
CA CYS A 64 4.21 24.19 -0.28
C CYS A 64 4.66 22.80 -0.78
N LEU A 65 5.67 22.75 -1.63
CA LEU A 65 6.14 21.52 -2.26
C LEU A 65 6.83 20.55 -1.30
N ASN A 66 7.33 21.04 -0.17
CA ASN A 66 8.07 20.27 0.84
C ASN A 66 7.31 20.17 2.17
N SER A 67 5.98 20.33 2.17
CA SER A 67 5.16 20.01 3.34
C SER A 67 5.18 18.50 3.65
N THR A 68 5.18 18.16 4.94
CA THR A 68 5.15 16.77 5.41
C THR A 68 3.96 16.53 6.32
N ILE A 69 3.56 15.27 6.49
CA ILE A 69 2.61 14.85 7.52
C ILE A 69 3.40 14.52 8.79
N ASN A 70 3.03 15.13 9.92
CA ASN A 70 3.47 14.68 11.24
C ASN A 70 2.70 13.41 11.61
N TYR A 71 3.41 12.38 12.03
CA TYR A 71 2.79 11.11 12.37
C TYR A 71 3.57 10.37 13.45
N GLN A 72 2.89 9.47 14.15
CA GLN A 72 3.49 8.47 15.03
C GLN A 72 3.26 7.08 14.47
N PHE A 73 4.29 6.25 14.47
CA PHE A 73 4.18 4.89 13.97
C PHE A 73 4.88 3.91 14.91
N ILE A 74 4.12 2.94 15.41
CA ILE A 74 4.56 2.00 16.44
C ILE A 74 4.22 0.58 16.00
N VAL A 75 5.21 -0.31 16.07
CA VAL A 75 5.03 -1.76 15.93
C VAL A 75 5.43 -2.40 17.25
N ALA A 76 4.49 -3.05 17.92
CA ALA A 76 4.70 -3.68 19.22
C ALA A 76 4.04 -5.07 19.27
N GLY A 77 4.85 -6.13 19.21
CA GLY A 77 4.34 -7.50 19.13
C GLY A 77 3.46 -7.69 17.89
N THR A 78 2.20 -8.05 18.09
CA THR A 78 1.19 -8.22 17.03
C THR A 78 0.33 -6.97 16.81
N LYS A 79 0.76 -5.79 17.28
CA LYS A 79 0.01 -4.53 17.11
C LYS A 79 0.79 -3.54 16.26
N ILE A 80 0.09 -2.89 15.34
CA ILE A 80 0.58 -1.76 14.56
C ILE A 80 -0.35 -0.58 14.81
N SER A 81 0.23 0.55 15.18
CA SER A 81 -0.48 1.82 15.37
C SER A 81 0.17 2.89 14.51
N LEU A 82 -0.65 3.57 13.71
CA LEU A 82 -0.28 4.74 12.91
C LEU A 82 -1.20 5.90 13.29
N SER A 83 -0.63 6.96 13.84
CA SER A 83 -1.37 8.19 14.13
C SER A 83 -0.98 9.28 13.17
N LEU A 84 -1.95 9.84 12.45
CA LEU A 84 -1.76 10.99 11.55
C LEU A 84 -2.19 12.24 12.29
N ASP A 85 -1.24 13.11 12.60
CA ASP A 85 -1.45 14.30 13.43
C ASP A 85 -1.72 15.53 12.55
N ASP A 86 -0.70 16.35 12.30
CA ASP A 86 -0.83 17.63 11.61
C ASP A 86 0.03 17.70 10.35
N ILE A 87 -0.33 18.60 9.45
CA ILE A 87 0.51 18.95 8.30
C ILE A 87 1.53 19.98 8.73
N LEU A 88 2.81 19.65 8.57
CA LEU A 88 3.92 20.54 8.88
C LEU A 88 4.37 21.24 7.60
N THR A 89 4.18 22.55 7.59
CA THR A 89 4.80 23.43 6.58
C THR A 89 6.14 23.93 7.15
N PRO A 90 7.28 23.65 6.50
CA PRO A 90 8.57 24.08 6.99
C PRO A 90 8.77 25.59 6.77
N ALA A 91 9.72 26.19 7.52
CA ALA A 91 10.01 27.62 7.41
C ALA A 91 10.62 28.01 6.06
N ASP A 92 11.42 27.10 5.47
CA ASP A 92 12.01 27.18 4.13
C ASP A 92 11.08 26.56 3.07
N CYS A 93 9.80 26.92 3.12
CA CYS A 93 8.81 26.43 2.18
C CYS A 93 9.21 26.72 0.73
N VAL A 94 9.20 25.69 -0.11
CA VAL A 94 9.36 25.83 -1.57
C VAL A 94 7.97 26.09 -2.16
N PRO A 95 7.70 27.28 -2.73
CA PRO A 95 6.37 27.61 -3.25
C PRO A 95 5.94 26.67 -4.37
N GLY A 96 4.69 26.20 -4.30
CA GLY A 96 4.07 25.39 -5.35
C GLY A 96 2.89 24.58 -4.81
N ILE A 97 2.07 24.03 -5.70
CA ILE A 97 0.89 23.25 -5.31
C ILE A 97 1.26 21.78 -5.28
N ALA A 98 1.19 21.15 -4.10
CA ALA A 98 1.46 19.74 -3.91
C ALA A 98 0.80 19.21 -2.63
N PRO A 99 0.52 17.90 -2.54
CA PRO A 99 0.08 17.29 -1.31
C PRO A 99 1.23 17.21 -0.30
N ALA A 100 0.89 17.17 1.00
CA ALA A 100 1.87 16.85 2.01
C ALA A 100 2.09 15.32 2.03
N VAL A 101 3.35 14.91 2.14
CA VAL A 101 3.73 13.48 2.05
C VAL A 101 4.50 13.03 3.28
N ALA A 102 4.38 11.76 3.64
CA ALA A 102 5.21 11.13 4.65
C ALA A 102 5.37 9.63 4.38
N THR A 103 6.28 8.98 5.11
CA THR A 103 6.59 7.56 4.90
C THR A 103 6.85 6.85 6.21
N ALA A 104 5.94 5.99 6.63
CA ALA A 104 6.10 5.18 7.83
C ALA A 104 6.65 3.79 7.49
N LYS A 105 7.82 3.44 8.03
CA LYS A 105 8.50 2.17 7.73
C LYS A 105 8.22 1.15 8.83
N SER A 106 7.62 0.02 8.50
CA SER A 106 7.42 -1.07 9.46
C SER A 106 8.67 -1.89 9.71
N GLY A 107 9.60 -1.89 8.76
CA GLY A 107 10.68 -2.87 8.74
C GLY A 107 10.15 -4.29 8.58
N PHE A 108 10.87 -5.25 9.16
CA PHE A 108 10.50 -6.66 9.11
C PHE A 108 9.31 -6.98 10.03
N LEU A 109 8.29 -7.64 9.47
CA LEU A 109 7.12 -8.09 10.19
C LEU A 109 7.24 -9.60 10.49
N ALA A 110 7.49 -9.93 11.75
CA ALA A 110 7.72 -11.30 12.21
C ALA A 110 6.46 -12.17 12.35
N TYR A 111 5.27 -11.58 12.42
CA TYR A 111 4.01 -12.30 12.64
C TYR A 111 3.17 -12.34 11.36
N PRO A 112 2.34 -13.38 11.18
CA PRO A 112 1.49 -13.47 9.99
C PRO A 112 0.32 -12.48 9.99
N THR A 113 -0.10 -12.01 11.17
CA THR A 113 -1.23 -11.09 11.33
C THR A 113 -0.95 -10.08 12.45
N TYR A 114 -1.36 -8.85 12.23
CA TYR A 114 -1.29 -7.74 13.18
C TYR A 114 -2.65 -7.08 13.34
N ASP A 115 -3.00 -6.71 14.56
CA ASP A 115 -4.06 -5.74 14.83
C ASP A 115 -3.57 -4.37 14.36
N LEU A 116 -4.28 -3.77 13.40
CA LEU A 116 -3.95 -2.47 12.83
C LEU A 116 -4.89 -1.40 13.36
N THR A 117 -4.34 -0.34 13.92
CA THR A 117 -5.07 0.88 14.27
C THR A 117 -4.48 2.06 13.53
N ILE A 118 -5.32 2.80 12.81
CA ILE A 118 -4.96 4.06 12.17
C ILE A 118 -5.90 5.14 12.67
N ASP A 119 -5.38 6.18 13.29
CA ASP A 119 -6.17 7.28 13.79
C ASP A 119 -5.76 8.65 13.24
N LEU A 120 -6.73 9.55 13.18
CA LEU A 120 -6.58 10.93 12.73
C LEU A 120 -6.72 11.84 13.93
N LYS A 121 -5.64 12.54 14.30
CA LYS A 121 -5.58 13.47 15.44
C LYS A 121 -6.16 12.89 16.73
N ASN A 122 -5.96 11.59 16.96
CA ASN A 122 -6.54 10.83 18.07
C ASN A 122 -8.07 10.93 18.23
N THR A 123 -8.78 11.37 17.18
CA THR A 123 -10.23 11.67 17.22
C THR A 123 -11.03 10.66 16.41
N VAL A 124 -10.58 10.37 15.19
CA VAL A 124 -11.19 9.34 14.32
C VAL A 124 -10.31 8.11 14.36
N VAL A 125 -10.83 6.99 14.88
CA VAL A 125 -10.07 5.75 15.07
C VAL A 125 -10.57 4.68 14.13
N ASN A 126 -9.72 4.25 13.19
CA ASN A 126 -10.01 3.15 12.27
C ASN A 126 -9.26 1.89 12.74
N LYS A 127 -9.99 0.80 12.94
CA LYS A 127 -9.43 -0.50 13.35
C LYS A 127 -9.51 -1.51 12.23
N GLY A 128 -8.57 -2.42 12.19
CA GLY A 128 -8.48 -3.45 11.17
C GLY A 128 -7.39 -4.48 11.46
N ALA A 129 -6.95 -5.16 10.41
CA ALA A 129 -5.85 -6.10 10.47
C ALA A 129 -4.93 -5.95 9.26
N LEU A 130 -3.64 -6.16 9.50
CA LEU A 130 -2.63 -6.38 8.46
C LEU A 130 -2.24 -7.86 8.47
N THR A 131 -2.43 -8.55 7.36
CA THR A 131 -1.88 -9.89 7.12
C THR A 131 -0.60 -9.77 6.31
N ALA A 132 0.47 -10.40 6.77
CA ALA A 132 1.77 -10.48 6.11
C ALA A 132 2.13 -11.95 5.89
N ASN A 133 2.36 -12.34 4.64
CA ASN A 133 2.85 -13.68 4.31
C ASN A 133 3.92 -13.61 3.22
N SER A 134 4.36 -14.76 2.71
CA SER A 134 5.36 -14.82 1.64
C SER A 134 4.88 -14.25 0.31
N ASP A 135 3.56 -14.22 0.07
CA ASP A 135 2.97 -13.79 -1.19
C ASP A 135 2.57 -12.33 -1.23
N ASN A 136 2.02 -11.80 -0.13
CA ASN A 136 1.47 -10.45 -0.09
C ASN A 136 1.34 -9.89 1.33
N TYR A 137 1.25 -8.56 1.38
CA TYR A 137 0.64 -7.81 2.47
C TYR A 137 -0.81 -7.50 2.10
N ARG A 138 -1.72 -7.62 3.05
CA ARG A 138 -3.14 -7.27 2.88
C ARG A 138 -3.68 -6.56 4.11
N ILE A 139 -4.39 -5.46 3.88
CA ILE A 139 -5.10 -4.73 4.93
C ILE A 139 -6.60 -4.92 4.77
N THR A 140 -7.25 -5.16 5.91
CA THR A 140 -8.70 -5.23 6.03
C THR A 140 -9.12 -4.31 7.17
N MET A 141 -9.89 -3.27 6.86
CA MET A 141 -10.38 -2.31 7.85
C MET A 141 -11.85 -2.54 8.17
N GLN A 142 -12.24 -2.25 9.41
CA GLN A 142 -13.64 -2.19 9.84
C GLN A 142 -14.30 -0.89 9.35
N THR A 143 -13.56 0.21 9.42
CA THR A 143 -13.94 1.54 8.94
C THR A 143 -12.74 2.21 8.28
N GLU A 144 -13.00 3.15 7.38
CA GLU A 144 -11.97 3.92 6.67
C GLU A 144 -12.30 5.42 6.75
N ALA A 145 -12.91 5.85 7.86
CA ALA A 145 -13.30 7.24 8.07
C ALA A 145 -12.05 8.15 7.95
N GLY A 146 -12.11 9.14 7.05
CA GLY A 146 -10.98 10.02 6.76
C GLY A 146 -9.80 9.40 5.97
N LEU A 147 -9.84 8.12 5.63
CA LEU A 147 -8.74 7.38 4.97
C LEU A 147 -9.16 6.83 3.60
N ASP A 148 -8.36 7.09 2.57
CA ASP A 148 -8.50 6.49 1.24
C ASP A 148 -7.32 5.55 0.96
N PHE A 149 -7.59 4.26 0.77
CA PHE A 149 -6.55 3.28 0.48
C PHE A 149 -6.41 3.08 -1.03
N VAL A 150 -5.27 3.50 -1.59
CA VAL A 150 -4.99 3.35 -3.02
C VAL A 150 -4.96 1.88 -3.41
N ASN A 151 -4.27 1.08 -2.60
CA ASN A 151 -4.26 -0.37 -2.70
C ASN A 151 -4.51 -0.96 -1.31
N LYS A 152 -5.25 -2.07 -1.23
CA LYS A 152 -5.43 -2.85 0.01
C LYS A 152 -4.61 -4.13 0.05
N LYS A 153 -3.96 -4.47 -1.07
CA LYS A 153 -3.11 -5.64 -1.23
C LYS A 153 -1.85 -5.24 -2.00
N LEU A 154 -0.71 -5.61 -1.45
CA LEU A 154 0.60 -5.47 -2.08
C LEU A 154 1.19 -6.87 -2.24
N ASN A 155 1.29 -7.36 -3.48
CA ASN A 155 2.02 -8.59 -3.75
C ASN A 155 3.51 -8.38 -3.45
N ARG A 156 4.15 -9.36 -2.84
CA ARG A 156 5.59 -9.34 -2.61
C ARG A 156 6.30 -9.80 -3.86
N ILE A 157 7.43 -9.16 -4.16
CA ILE A 157 8.27 -9.61 -5.27
C ILE A 157 8.89 -10.96 -4.89
N PRO A 158 8.69 -12.03 -5.68
CA PRO A 158 9.25 -13.33 -5.38
C PRO A 158 10.78 -13.30 -5.38
N ASP A 159 11.39 -14.10 -4.50
CA ASP A 159 12.84 -14.25 -4.49
C ASP A 159 13.35 -14.83 -5.82
N ASN A 160 14.61 -14.57 -6.14
CA ASN A 160 15.24 -14.98 -7.40
C ASN A 160 14.47 -14.50 -8.64
N THR A 161 13.89 -13.31 -8.57
CA THR A 161 13.31 -12.64 -9.74
C THR A 161 14.01 -11.31 -10.00
N PHE A 162 13.96 -10.89 -11.26
CA PHE A 162 14.38 -9.57 -11.68
C PHE A 162 13.39 -9.00 -12.68
N TRP A 163 13.31 -7.68 -12.71
CA TRP A 163 12.43 -6.94 -13.61
C TRP A 163 13.13 -5.70 -14.09
N GLY A 164 12.51 -5.04 -15.05
CA GLY A 164 13.08 -3.83 -15.60
C GLY A 164 12.47 -3.51 -16.94
N TYR A 165 13.21 -2.75 -17.73
CA TYR A 165 12.81 -2.39 -19.07
C TYR A 165 14.00 -2.21 -19.99
N VAL A 166 13.73 -2.39 -21.27
CA VAL A 166 14.55 -1.86 -22.36
C VAL A 166 13.80 -0.69 -22.97
N ALA A 167 14.40 0.49 -22.95
CA ALA A 167 13.91 1.68 -23.64
C ALA A 167 14.73 1.91 -24.90
N TYR A 168 14.06 2.28 -25.99
CA TYR A 168 14.63 2.31 -27.33
C TYR A 168 13.93 3.34 -28.22
N PRO A 169 14.58 3.79 -29.32
CA PRO A 169 13.92 4.59 -30.35
C PRO A 169 12.74 3.87 -30.98
N ASP A 170 11.74 4.63 -31.42
CA ASP A 170 10.56 4.09 -32.09
C ASP A 170 10.92 3.11 -33.22
N GLY A 171 10.24 1.96 -33.23
CA GLY A 171 10.43 0.90 -34.21
C GLY A 171 11.56 -0.10 -33.91
N GLN A 172 12.31 0.05 -32.82
CA GLN A 172 13.41 -0.86 -32.46
C GLN A 172 13.04 -1.90 -31.39
N THR A 173 11.84 -2.49 -31.47
CA THR A 173 11.36 -3.50 -30.50
C THR A 173 12.26 -4.74 -30.42
N ALA A 174 12.99 -5.05 -31.50
CA ALA A 174 13.93 -6.16 -31.57
C ALA A 174 15.06 -6.09 -30.53
N LEU A 175 15.39 -4.90 -29.98
CA LEU A 175 16.36 -4.75 -28.90
C LEU A 175 15.90 -5.44 -27.61
N THR A 176 14.59 -5.49 -27.35
CA THR A 176 14.07 -6.26 -26.23
C THR A 176 14.23 -7.74 -26.45
N ASP A 177 13.97 -8.23 -27.67
CA ASP A 177 14.14 -9.64 -28.01
C ASP A 177 15.61 -10.06 -27.93
N GLU A 178 16.53 -9.18 -28.33
CA GLU A 178 17.97 -9.38 -28.14
C GLU A 178 18.34 -9.48 -26.65
N TRP A 179 17.85 -8.55 -25.82
CA TRP A 179 18.07 -8.60 -24.37
C TRP A 179 17.55 -9.91 -23.76
N LEU A 180 16.28 -10.25 -24.02
CA LEU A 180 15.64 -11.47 -23.53
C LEU A 180 16.38 -12.71 -24.04
N GLY A 181 16.85 -12.69 -25.28
CA GLY A 181 17.73 -13.70 -25.87
C GLY A 181 19.06 -13.85 -25.13
N SER A 182 19.67 -12.74 -24.72
CA SER A 182 20.98 -12.73 -24.05
C SER A 182 20.97 -13.40 -22.67
N VAL A 183 19.83 -13.35 -21.98
CA VAL A 183 19.60 -13.97 -20.66
C VAL A 183 19.02 -15.38 -20.74
N THR A 184 18.76 -15.89 -21.96
CA THR A 184 18.40 -17.31 -22.12
C THR A 184 19.49 -18.21 -21.53
N GLY A 185 19.07 -19.22 -20.77
CA GLY A 185 19.98 -20.12 -20.06
C GLY A 185 20.30 -19.72 -18.61
N ILE A 186 20.13 -18.44 -18.23
CA ILE A 186 20.22 -18.00 -16.84
C ILE A 186 18.88 -17.50 -16.28
N ALA A 187 17.91 -17.23 -17.15
CA ALA A 187 16.59 -16.75 -16.77
C ALA A 187 15.48 -17.48 -17.54
N GLU A 188 14.30 -17.53 -16.94
CA GLU A 188 13.09 -18.07 -17.55
C GLU A 188 11.90 -17.14 -17.34
N ALA A 189 10.93 -17.22 -18.27
CA ALA A 189 9.64 -16.55 -18.09
C ALA A 189 8.93 -17.13 -16.87
N VAL A 190 8.33 -16.26 -16.06
CA VAL A 190 7.60 -16.66 -14.85
C VAL A 190 6.20 -16.09 -14.86
N SER A 191 5.21 -16.94 -14.56
CA SER A 191 3.84 -16.48 -14.36
C SER A 191 3.69 -15.89 -12.96
N ALA A 192 3.78 -14.57 -12.88
CA ALA A 192 3.50 -13.83 -11.65
C ALA A 192 1.99 -13.74 -11.38
N LYS A 193 1.64 -13.60 -10.09
CA LYS A 193 0.26 -13.30 -9.71
C LYS A 193 -0.11 -11.91 -10.21
N GLU A 194 -1.31 -11.75 -10.75
CA GLU A 194 -1.84 -10.44 -11.11
C GLU A 194 -1.91 -9.51 -9.89
N GLY A 195 -1.69 -8.21 -10.11
CA GLY A 195 -1.89 -7.15 -9.13
C GLY A 195 -0.66 -6.27 -8.92
N TYR A 196 -0.76 -5.44 -7.88
CA TYR A 196 0.22 -4.41 -7.53
C TYR A 196 1.38 -4.97 -6.70
N TYR A 197 2.61 -4.64 -7.07
CA TYR A 197 3.87 -5.02 -6.39
C TYR A 197 4.63 -3.81 -5.82
N GLY A 198 4.00 -2.63 -5.75
CA GLY A 198 4.67 -1.40 -5.34
C GLY A 198 5.38 -0.76 -6.52
N HIS A 199 6.40 -1.46 -7.05
CA HIS A 199 7.29 -0.99 -8.12
C HIS A 199 6.68 -1.08 -9.52
N PHE A 200 5.74 -2.00 -9.69
CA PHE A 200 5.03 -2.27 -10.93
C PHE A 200 3.68 -2.94 -10.63
N THR A 201 2.80 -2.96 -11.62
CA THR A 201 1.55 -3.72 -11.62
C THR A 201 1.57 -4.73 -12.75
N ILE A 202 1.24 -5.98 -12.44
CA ILE A 202 1.08 -7.02 -13.45
C ILE A 202 -0.40 -7.20 -13.77
N ASN A 203 -0.71 -7.19 -15.06
CA ASN A 203 -2.02 -7.56 -15.61
C ASN A 203 -1.86 -8.83 -16.44
N ASN A 204 -2.55 -9.90 -16.05
CA ASN A 204 -2.45 -11.24 -16.67
C ASN A 204 -3.32 -11.43 -17.92
N ASN A 205 -3.59 -10.36 -18.66
CA ASN A 205 -4.02 -10.48 -20.06
C ASN A 205 -3.02 -11.32 -20.88
N THR A 206 -3.44 -11.83 -22.04
CA THR A 206 -2.55 -12.58 -22.94
C THR A 206 -2.17 -11.70 -24.13
N PRO A 207 -0.89 -11.27 -24.29
CA PRO A 207 0.26 -11.54 -23.42
C PRO A 207 0.26 -10.70 -22.13
N GLN A 208 0.97 -11.19 -21.10
CA GLN A 208 1.09 -10.52 -19.80
C GLN A 208 1.62 -9.10 -19.99
N LYS A 209 0.99 -8.12 -19.33
CA LYS A 209 1.41 -6.71 -19.36
C LYS A 209 1.95 -6.29 -18.00
N ILE A 210 3.06 -5.57 -18.02
CA ILE A 210 3.73 -5.03 -16.84
C ILE A 210 3.70 -3.50 -16.97
N PHE A 211 3.09 -2.83 -16.01
CA PHE A 211 3.07 -1.37 -15.91
C PHE A 211 4.05 -0.95 -14.83
N LEU A 212 5.07 -0.18 -15.18
CA LEU A 212 6.05 0.27 -14.21
C LEU A 212 5.50 1.50 -13.48
N ARG A 213 5.81 1.64 -12.18
CA ARG A 213 5.46 2.89 -11.48
C ARG A 213 6.27 4.07 -11.99
N ASN A 214 7.53 3.82 -12.35
CA ASN A 214 8.46 4.81 -12.90
C ASN A 214 8.85 4.40 -14.32
N GLU A 215 8.00 4.76 -15.28
CA GLU A 215 8.25 4.54 -16.71
C GLU A 215 9.30 5.53 -17.25
N PRO A 216 10.11 5.15 -18.25
CA PRO A 216 11.00 6.09 -18.92
C PRO A 216 10.18 7.16 -19.67
N GLU A 217 10.53 8.43 -19.45
CA GLU A 217 9.85 9.56 -20.09
C GLU A 217 10.21 9.68 -21.58
N ASN A 218 9.21 9.99 -22.40
CA ASN A 218 9.37 10.36 -23.82
C ASN A 218 10.16 9.34 -24.67
N THR A 219 10.10 8.04 -24.35
CA THR A 219 10.79 6.98 -25.11
C THR A 219 9.97 5.69 -25.08
N ALA A 220 9.89 4.99 -26.21
CA ALA A 220 9.27 3.68 -26.27
C ALA A 220 10.05 2.68 -25.41
N PHE A 221 9.34 1.81 -24.68
CA PHE A 221 9.99 0.80 -23.86
C PHE A 221 9.17 -0.48 -23.80
N GLN A 222 9.84 -1.55 -23.41
CA GLN A 222 9.20 -2.81 -23.07
C GLN A 222 9.71 -3.32 -21.74
N ALA A 223 8.78 -3.52 -20.81
CA ALA A 223 9.06 -4.07 -19.50
C ALA A 223 9.14 -5.61 -19.55
N PHE A 224 9.92 -6.17 -18.63
CA PHE A 224 10.05 -7.62 -18.45
C PHE A 224 10.04 -7.99 -16.96
N PHE A 225 9.62 -9.21 -16.68
CA PHE A 225 9.65 -9.82 -15.36
C PHE A 225 10.03 -11.29 -15.53
N LEU A 226 11.19 -11.68 -14.98
CA LEU A 226 11.79 -12.98 -15.21
C LEU A 226 12.24 -13.60 -13.89
N LYS A 227 12.28 -14.93 -13.88
CA LYS A 227 12.90 -15.69 -12.79
C LYS A 227 14.34 -15.97 -13.15
N LEU A 228 15.24 -15.70 -12.21
CA LEU A 228 16.65 -15.99 -12.29
C LEU A 228 16.92 -17.42 -11.83
N ASN A 229 17.48 -18.23 -12.71
CA ASN A 229 17.95 -19.59 -12.42
C ASN A 229 19.48 -19.66 -12.29
N GLY A 230 20.20 -18.65 -12.82
CA GLY A 230 21.64 -18.48 -12.66
C GLY A 230 22.01 -17.68 -11.40
N THR A 231 23.22 -17.12 -11.38
CA THR A 231 23.69 -16.26 -10.28
C THR A 231 23.45 -14.78 -10.60
N GLU A 232 23.42 -13.94 -9.55
CA GLU A 232 23.40 -12.48 -9.75
C GLU A 232 24.66 -11.97 -10.48
N PHE A 233 25.78 -12.67 -10.33
CA PHE A 233 27.01 -12.36 -11.08
C PHE A 233 26.80 -12.55 -12.58
N ASP A 234 26.16 -13.65 -12.99
CA ASP A 234 25.85 -13.90 -14.40
C ASP A 234 24.91 -12.82 -14.95
N LEU A 235 23.88 -12.45 -14.18
CA LEU A 235 22.96 -11.38 -14.55
C LEU A 235 23.70 -10.04 -14.73
N LYS A 236 24.53 -9.64 -13.76
CA LYS A 236 25.37 -8.43 -13.84
C LYS A 236 26.26 -8.44 -15.08
N SER A 237 26.87 -9.58 -15.41
CA SER A 237 27.69 -9.72 -16.61
C SER A 237 26.87 -9.56 -17.90
N LYS A 238 25.63 -10.05 -17.95
CA LYS A 238 24.73 -9.88 -19.11
C LYS A 238 24.28 -8.43 -19.27
N VAL A 239 23.89 -7.78 -18.17
CA VAL A 239 23.51 -6.36 -18.16
C VAL A 239 24.64 -5.49 -18.68
N ALA A 240 25.85 -5.66 -18.12
CA ALA A 240 27.03 -4.89 -18.55
C ALA A 240 27.37 -5.14 -20.03
N SER A 241 27.26 -6.38 -20.50
CA SER A 241 27.52 -6.71 -21.91
C SER A 241 26.52 -6.01 -22.85
N PHE A 242 25.24 -6.00 -22.51
CA PHE A 242 24.19 -5.34 -23.30
C PHE A 242 24.39 -3.82 -23.30
N GLN A 243 24.63 -3.20 -22.15
CA GLN A 243 24.87 -1.75 -22.03
C GLN A 243 26.17 -1.30 -22.74
N ASN A 244 27.19 -2.17 -22.83
CA ASN A 244 28.40 -1.87 -23.59
C ASN A 244 28.19 -2.01 -25.11
N ALA A 245 27.31 -2.90 -25.53
CA ALA A 245 26.97 -3.09 -26.94
C ALA A 245 26.05 -1.99 -27.47
N HIS A 246 25.20 -1.41 -26.61
CA HIS A 246 24.18 -0.44 -26.97
C HIS A 246 24.35 0.85 -26.17
N THR A 247 24.64 1.96 -26.86
CA THR A 247 24.73 3.28 -26.24
C THR A 247 23.41 4.03 -26.32
N ALA A 248 23.36 5.22 -25.70
CA ALA A 248 22.24 6.15 -25.87
C ALA A 248 21.87 6.31 -27.36
N PRO A 249 20.56 6.34 -27.69
CA PRO A 249 19.42 6.49 -26.79
C PRO A 249 18.87 5.18 -26.17
N VAL A 250 19.49 4.02 -26.40
CA VAL A 250 19.06 2.76 -25.79
C VAL A 250 19.38 2.75 -24.30
N GLN A 251 18.42 2.31 -23.47
CA GLN A 251 18.62 2.18 -22.03
C GLN A 251 18.11 0.82 -21.56
N LEU A 252 18.94 0.11 -20.80
CA LEU A 252 18.54 -1.06 -20.04
C LEU A 252 18.60 -0.69 -18.56
N LYS A 253 17.49 -0.87 -17.84
CA LYS A 253 17.48 -0.87 -16.37
C LYS A 253 17.00 -2.21 -15.87
N VAL A 254 17.74 -2.78 -14.92
CA VAL A 254 17.40 -4.05 -14.28
C VAL A 254 17.39 -3.88 -12.76
N TYR A 255 16.37 -4.45 -12.13
CA TYR A 255 16.16 -4.47 -10.69
C TYR A 255 16.03 -5.91 -10.23
N THR A 256 16.62 -6.26 -9.09
CA THR A 256 16.45 -7.57 -8.45
C THR A 256 15.42 -7.50 -7.32
N ALA A 257 14.94 -8.66 -6.84
CA ALA A 257 14.07 -8.75 -5.66
C ALA A 257 14.66 -8.12 -4.38
N TRP A 258 15.95 -7.75 -4.41
CA TRP A 258 16.68 -7.06 -3.35
C TRP A 258 16.94 -5.58 -3.65
N GLY A 259 16.29 -5.01 -4.66
CA GLY A 259 16.37 -3.59 -5.00
C GLY A 259 17.72 -3.17 -5.58
N GLU A 260 18.61 -4.11 -5.90
CA GLU A 260 19.85 -3.80 -6.61
C GLU A 260 19.51 -3.33 -8.02
N VAL A 261 19.99 -2.15 -8.38
CA VAL A 261 19.94 -1.63 -9.74
C VAL A 261 21.23 -2.03 -10.44
N LEU A 262 21.10 -2.71 -11.58
CA LEU A 262 22.21 -3.23 -12.37
C LEU A 262 22.38 -2.44 -13.68
#